data_AF-A0A498IJ89-F1
#
_entry.id   AF-A0A498IJ89-F1
#
_cell.length_a   1.000
_cell.length_b   1.000
_cell.length_c   1.000
_cell.angle_alpha   90.00
_cell.angle_beta   90.00
_cell.angle_gamma   90.00
#
_symmetry.space_group_name_H-M   'P 1'
#
loop_
_entity.id
_entity.type
_entity.pdbx_description
1 polymer ?
#
loop_
_entity_poly.entity_id
_entity_poly.type
_entity_poly.pdbx_seq_one_letter_code
_entity_poly.pdbx_strand_id
1 'polypeptide(L)'
;MAVKRQPLAPPHDEYVHEEDLFDFKEPWEIWEEYGGDEDLYFLCELKKTGLRVHRKIGEGTWSEKEHELVYNENRNPIGWKKKFRYENRGSDDHGGWILDEYSLLVGADGRAQKASKDRYDFPFVICRLRKNRRSCGKKRNN
;
A
#
# COMPACT_ATOMS: atom_id res chain seq x y z
N MET A 1 -0.90 20.58 12.40
CA MET A 1 -1.11 19.63 13.52
C MET A 1 0.08 18.68 13.55
N ALA A 2 0.55 18.31 14.74
CA ALA A 2 1.39 17.13 14.87
C ALA A 2 0.52 15.90 14.56
N VAL A 3 1.01 14.99 13.73
CA VAL A 3 0.42 13.64 13.63
C VAL A 3 0.51 13.05 15.04
N LYS A 4 -0.63 12.82 15.67
CA LYS A 4 -0.67 12.19 16.99
C LYS A 4 -0.55 10.69 16.77
N ARG A 5 0.51 10.08 17.27
CA ARG A 5 0.63 8.61 17.37
C ARG A 5 -0.32 8.15 18.47
N GLN A 6 -1.58 7.93 18.10
CA GLN A 6 -2.58 7.32 18.97
C GLN A 6 -2.79 5.88 18.51
N PRO A 7 -2.98 4.92 19.43
CA PRO A 7 -3.41 3.57 19.07
C PRO A 7 -4.67 3.65 18.19
N LEU A 8 -4.76 2.75 17.22
CA LEU A 8 -5.99 2.60 16.44
C LEU A 8 -7.15 2.31 17.39
N ALA A 9 -8.28 2.99 17.16
CA ALA A 9 -9.47 2.76 17.96
C ALA A 9 -10.07 1.40 17.60
N PRO A 10 -10.55 0.61 18.58
CA PRO A 10 -11.25 -0.63 18.29
C PRO A 10 -12.46 -0.43 17.36
N PRO A 11 -12.71 -1.37 16.42
CA PRO A 11 -12.01 -2.64 16.24
C PRO A 11 -10.84 -2.54 15.23
N HIS A 12 -10.43 -1.34 14.82
CA HIS A 12 -9.46 -1.17 13.73
C HIS A 12 -8.05 -1.66 14.07
N ASP A 13 -7.73 -1.76 15.36
CA ASP A 13 -6.50 -2.37 15.87
C ASP A 13 -6.42 -3.88 15.62
N GLU A 14 -7.55 -4.56 15.45
CA GLU A 14 -7.59 -5.99 15.08
C GLU A 14 -7.39 -6.20 13.57
N TYR A 15 -7.71 -5.20 12.74
CA TYR A 15 -7.76 -5.34 11.27
C TYR A 15 -6.60 -4.67 10.53
N VAL A 16 -5.91 -3.72 11.14
CA VAL A 16 -4.82 -2.97 10.51
C VAL A 16 -3.54 -3.17 11.32
N HIS A 17 -2.55 -3.79 10.69
CA HIS A 17 -1.27 -4.10 11.34
C HIS A 17 -0.25 -2.98 11.09
N GLU A 18 0.61 -2.69 12.06
CA GLU A 18 1.73 -1.77 11.88
C GLU A 18 2.96 -2.57 11.42
N GLU A 19 3.23 -2.60 10.10
CA GLU A 19 4.38 -3.30 9.51
C GLU A 19 4.92 -2.48 8.32
N ASP A 20 6.23 -2.52 8.10
CA ASP A 20 6.85 -1.95 6.90
C ASP A 20 6.84 -2.93 5.73
N LEU A 21 5.87 -2.76 4.83
CA LEU A 21 5.74 -3.57 3.61
C LEU A 21 6.78 -3.26 2.52
N PHE A 22 7.68 -2.30 2.75
CA PHE A 22 8.70 -1.90 1.78
C PHE A 22 10.12 -2.31 2.20
N ASP A 23 10.23 -3.15 3.23
CA ASP A 23 11.49 -3.65 3.77
C ASP A 23 11.89 -5.00 3.12
N PHE A 24 12.33 -5.98 3.90
CA PHE A 24 12.94 -7.22 3.40
C PHE A 24 11.98 -8.39 3.16
N LYS A 25 10.79 -8.39 3.75
CA LYS A 25 9.83 -9.52 3.63
C LYS A 25 9.12 -9.51 2.28
N GLU A 26 9.06 -10.64 1.60
CA GLU A 26 8.35 -10.78 0.32
C GLU A 26 6.82 -10.85 0.52
N PRO A 27 6.00 -10.51 -0.50
CA PRO A 27 4.55 -10.42 -0.34
C PRO A 27 3.86 -11.69 0.18
N TRP A 28 4.35 -12.87 -0.21
CA TRP A 28 3.79 -14.15 0.23
C TRP A 28 4.16 -14.48 1.67
N GLU A 29 5.35 -14.10 2.14
CA GLU A 29 5.77 -14.30 3.53
C GLU A 29 4.88 -13.49 4.48
N ILE A 30 4.62 -12.23 4.13
CA ILE A 30 3.69 -11.35 4.87
C ILE A 30 2.28 -11.95 4.83
N TRP A 31 1.86 -12.49 3.69
CA TRP A 31 0.53 -13.08 3.56
C TRP A 31 0.34 -14.30 4.46
N GLU A 32 1.34 -15.17 4.55
CA GLU A 32 1.30 -16.37 5.40
C GLU A 32 1.37 -16.02 6.90
N GLU A 33 2.17 -15.02 7.28
CA GLU A 33 2.33 -14.56 8.67
C GLU A 33 1.02 -14.02 9.27
N TYR A 34 0.23 -13.31 8.46
CA TYR A 34 -0.99 -12.62 8.89
C TYR A 34 -2.28 -13.38 8.56
N GLY A 35 -2.20 -14.68 8.25
CA GLY A 35 -3.35 -15.58 8.15
C GLY A 35 -4.02 -15.65 6.77
N GLY A 36 -3.75 -14.71 5.86
CA GLY A 36 -3.82 -14.94 4.40
C GLY A 36 -5.13 -15.46 3.78
N ASP A 37 -6.27 -15.35 4.46
CA ASP A 37 -7.58 -15.74 3.90
C ASP A 37 -8.31 -14.55 3.26
N GLU A 38 -8.05 -13.33 3.75
CA GLU A 38 -8.65 -12.08 3.28
C GLU A 38 -7.60 -11.02 2.92
N ASP A 39 -8.03 -9.93 2.28
CA ASP A 39 -7.16 -8.79 1.99
C ASP A 39 -6.58 -8.23 3.30
N LEU A 40 -5.25 -8.09 3.37
CA LEU A 40 -4.54 -7.63 4.56
C LEU A 40 -4.32 -6.12 4.51
N TYR A 41 -4.49 -5.44 5.64
CA TYR A 41 -4.31 -4.00 5.76
C TYR A 41 -3.17 -3.66 6.70
N PHE A 42 -2.34 -2.71 6.28
CA PHE A 42 -1.16 -2.29 7.01
C PHE A 42 -1.08 -0.78 7.08
N LEU A 43 -0.66 -0.26 8.22
CA LEU A 43 -0.21 1.12 8.37
C LEU A 43 1.31 1.15 8.19
N CYS A 44 1.77 1.76 7.09
CA CYS A 44 3.19 1.81 6.75
C CYS A 44 3.73 3.23 6.90
N GLU A 45 4.92 3.36 7.50
CA GLU A 45 5.69 4.60 7.49
C GLU A 45 6.54 4.68 6.21
N LEU A 46 6.33 5.71 5.40
CA LEU A 46 7.04 5.94 4.15
C LEU A 46 8.50 6.35 4.40
N LYS A 47 9.42 5.43 4.16
CA LYS A 47 10.85 5.73 4.09
C LYS A 47 11.19 6.40 2.75
N LYS A 48 11.67 7.65 2.79
CA LYS A 48 12.08 8.43 1.61
C LYS A 48 13.61 8.48 1.51
N THR A 49 14.15 8.16 0.33
CA THR A 49 15.55 8.42 0.00
C THR A 49 15.59 9.50 -1.08
N GLY A 50 15.74 10.76 -0.65
CA GLY A 50 15.62 11.92 -1.53
C GLY A 50 14.18 12.15 -2.00
N LEU A 51 13.97 12.19 -3.33
CA LEU A 51 12.66 12.45 -3.96
C LEU A 51 11.81 11.18 -4.19
N ARG A 52 12.39 9.99 -4.02
CA ARG A 52 11.72 8.72 -4.35
C ARG A 52 11.41 7.93 -3.07
N VAL A 53 10.20 7.39 -3.02
CA VAL A 53 9.78 6.39 -2.01
C VAL A 53 10.40 5.06 -2.39
N HIS A 54 11.02 4.37 -1.41
CA HIS A 54 11.60 3.05 -1.64
C HIS A 54 10.47 2.03 -1.90
N ARG A 55 10.56 1.33 -3.03
CA ARG A 55 9.58 0.31 -3.47
C ARG A 55 10.23 -0.96 -3.97
N LYS A 56 11.51 -1.14 -3.63
CA LYS A 56 12.20 -2.41 -3.80
C LYS A 56 11.96 -3.21 -2.52
N ILE A 57 11.66 -4.49 -2.66
CA ILE A 57 11.32 -5.38 -1.55
C ILE A 57 12.01 -6.70 -1.83
N GLY A 58 12.81 -7.19 -0.89
CA GLY A 58 13.64 -8.38 -1.11
C GLY A 58 14.36 -8.38 -2.47
N GLU A 59 14.05 -9.37 -3.29
CA GLU A 59 14.56 -9.53 -4.67
C GLU A 59 13.66 -8.89 -5.73
N GLY A 60 12.41 -8.56 -5.38
CA GLY A 60 11.42 -7.97 -6.28
C GLY A 60 11.25 -6.45 -6.19
N THR A 61 10.22 -5.97 -6.87
CA THR A 61 9.82 -4.55 -6.80
C THR A 61 8.31 -4.36 -7.00
N TRP A 62 7.77 -3.37 -6.29
CA TRP A 62 6.41 -2.87 -6.50
C TRP A 62 6.38 -1.87 -7.66
N SER A 63 5.83 -2.28 -8.80
CA SER A 63 5.66 -1.42 -9.98
C SER A 63 4.30 -0.75 -10.01
N GLU A 64 4.26 0.58 -10.03
CA GLU A 64 3.03 1.36 -10.15
C GLU A 64 2.32 1.04 -11.47
N LYS A 65 1.01 0.81 -11.42
CA LYS A 65 0.18 0.54 -12.60
C LYS A 65 -0.89 1.62 -12.79
N GLU A 66 -1.56 2.01 -11.72
CA GLU A 66 -2.70 2.93 -11.74
C GLU A 66 -2.64 3.85 -10.51
N HIS A 67 -3.15 5.06 -10.63
CA HIS A 67 -3.38 5.97 -9.50
C HIS A 67 -4.67 6.76 -9.71
N GLU A 68 -5.40 7.01 -8.62
CA GLU A 68 -6.66 7.74 -8.63
C GLU A 68 -6.83 8.57 -7.35
N LEU A 69 -7.60 9.66 -7.44
CA LEU A 69 -8.02 10.42 -6.26
C LEU A 69 -9.13 9.67 -5.52
N VAL A 70 -9.03 9.64 -4.20
CA VAL A 70 -10.08 9.15 -3.31
C VAL A 70 -10.91 10.33 -2.86
N TYR A 71 -12.24 10.21 -2.90
CA TYR A 71 -13.17 11.26 -2.54
C TYR A 71 -14.02 10.83 -1.34
N ASN A 72 -14.39 11.80 -0.50
CA ASN A 72 -15.42 11.58 0.51
C ASN A 72 -16.83 11.68 -0.09
N GLU A 73 -17.85 11.47 0.76
CA GLU A 73 -19.28 11.54 0.39
C GLU A 73 -19.66 12.88 -0.28
N ASN A 74 -18.99 13.97 0.11
CA ASN A 74 -19.20 15.31 -0.43
C ASN A 74 -18.41 15.59 -1.72
N ARG A 75 -17.81 14.57 -2.35
CA ARG A 75 -16.96 14.66 -3.56
C ARG A 75 -15.74 15.56 -3.40
N ASN A 76 -15.25 15.73 -2.17
CA ASN A 76 -13.98 16.40 -1.92
C ASN A 76 -12.84 15.37 -1.92
N PRO A 77 -11.71 15.65 -2.61
CA PRO A 77 -10.59 14.73 -2.64
C PRO A 77 -9.95 14.66 -1.25
N ILE A 78 -9.90 13.45 -0.68
CA ILE A 78 -9.33 13.19 0.65
C ILE A 78 -7.94 12.57 0.59
N GLY A 79 -7.56 11.98 -0.55
CA GLY A 79 -6.32 11.25 -0.68
C GLY A 79 -6.04 10.75 -2.09
N TRP A 80 -4.92 10.05 -2.23
CA TRP A 80 -4.58 9.26 -3.41
C TRP A 80 -4.67 7.78 -3.08
N LYS A 81 -5.09 7.00 -4.07
CA LYS A 81 -4.92 5.56 -4.11
C LYS A 81 -3.99 5.23 -5.26
N LYS A 82 -2.91 4.51 -4.99
CA LYS A 82 -1.98 4.00 -5.99
C LYS A 82 -2.00 2.49 -5.97
N LYS A 83 -1.94 1.87 -7.13
CA LYS A 83 -1.95 0.42 -7.27
C LYS A 83 -0.63 -0.04 -7.84
N PHE A 84 0.03 -0.92 -7.11
CA PHE A 84 1.28 -1.55 -7.48
C PHE A 84 1.06 -3.02 -7.77
N ARG A 85 1.88 -3.55 -8.68
CA ARG A 85 2.00 -4.98 -8.92
C ARG A 85 3.41 -5.41 -8.58
N TYR A 86 3.53 -6.50 -7.85
CA TYR A 86 4.83 -7.09 -7.57
C TYR A 86 5.44 -7.67 -8.85
N GLU A 87 6.70 -7.36 -9.11
CA GLU A 87 7.46 -7.88 -10.24
C GLU A 87 8.76 -8.50 -9.74
N ASN A 88 8.88 -9.83 -9.87
CA ASN A 88 10.16 -10.53 -9.81
C ASN A 88 10.15 -11.62 -10.88
N ARG A 89 10.83 -11.41 -12.01
CA ARG A 89 10.74 -12.33 -13.18
C ARG A 89 11.31 -13.73 -12.92
N GLY A 90 12.11 -13.89 -11.87
CA GLY A 90 12.69 -15.18 -11.48
C GLY A 90 11.82 -15.98 -10.50
N SER A 91 10.74 -15.41 -9.99
CA SER A 91 9.86 -16.04 -9.00
C SER A 91 8.52 -16.47 -9.61
N ASP A 92 7.96 -17.58 -9.13
CA ASP A 92 6.60 -18.02 -9.47
C ASP A 92 5.53 -17.01 -9.03
N ASP A 93 5.85 -16.16 -8.05
CA ASP A 93 5.02 -15.06 -7.57
C ASP A 93 5.09 -13.81 -8.44
N HIS A 94 5.77 -13.84 -9.60
CA HIS A 94 5.82 -12.74 -10.55
C HIS A 94 4.42 -12.26 -10.95
N GLY A 95 4.08 -11.01 -10.62
CA GLY A 95 2.76 -10.46 -10.89
C GLY A 95 1.64 -11.12 -10.08
N GLY A 96 1.97 -11.95 -9.09
CA GLY A 96 1.05 -12.66 -8.21
C GLY A 96 0.39 -11.78 -7.15
N TRP A 97 0.96 -10.61 -6.90
CA TRP A 97 0.59 -9.76 -5.77
C TRP A 97 0.25 -8.34 -6.21
N ILE A 98 -0.78 -7.78 -5.57
CA ILE A 98 -1.21 -6.39 -5.73
C ILE A 98 -1.12 -5.68 -4.39
N LEU A 99 -0.61 -4.45 -4.42
CA LEU A 99 -0.57 -3.56 -3.27
C LEU A 99 -1.33 -2.28 -3.64
N ASP A 100 -2.40 -1.97 -2.92
CA ASP A 100 -3.08 -0.68 -3.03
C ASP A 100 -2.63 0.23 -1.87
N GLU A 101 -1.93 1.32 -2.20
CA GLU A 101 -1.39 2.33 -1.27
C GLU A 101 -2.34 3.53 -1.20
N TYR A 102 -2.75 3.92 0.00
CA TYR A 102 -3.64 5.04 0.26
C TYR A 102 -2.89 6.12 1.03
N SER A 103 -2.77 7.32 0.45
CA SER A 103 -2.16 8.48 1.08
C SER A 103 -3.17 9.61 1.27
N LEU A 104 -3.03 10.36 2.36
CA LEU A 104 -3.91 11.49 2.66
C LEU A 104 -3.44 12.77 1.94
N LEU A 105 -4.41 13.52 1.39
CA LEU A 105 -4.20 14.81 0.72
C LEU A 105 -4.62 16.01 1.59
N VAL A 106 -5.51 15.77 2.56
CA VAL A 106 -6.09 16.85 3.36
C VAL A 106 -5.13 17.19 4.50
N GLY A 107 -4.62 18.41 4.47
CA GLY A 107 -3.81 18.95 5.54
C GLY A 107 -4.63 19.13 6.83
N ALA A 108 -3.91 19.33 7.93
CA ALA A 108 -4.46 19.59 9.26
C ALA A 108 -5.48 20.75 9.37
N ASP A 109 -5.58 21.60 8.35
CA ASP A 109 -6.46 22.77 8.25
C ASP A 109 -7.73 22.49 7.43
N GLY A 110 -7.95 21.24 7.00
CA GLY A 110 -9.12 20.84 6.23
C GLY A 110 -9.10 21.32 4.77
N ARG A 111 -7.98 21.91 4.31
CA ARG A 111 -7.86 22.40 2.94
C ARG A 111 -7.25 21.33 2.05
N ALA A 112 -7.83 21.17 0.86
CA ALA A 112 -7.22 20.36 -0.19
C ALA A 112 -5.89 21.03 -0.60
N GLN A 113 -4.77 20.34 -0.36
CA GLN A 113 -3.49 20.77 -0.90
C GLN A 113 -3.48 20.54 -2.41
N LYS A 114 -2.58 21.23 -3.13
CA LYS A 114 -2.40 20.98 -4.58
C LYS A 114 -2.13 19.49 -4.78
N ALA A 115 -3.10 18.79 -5.35
CA ALA A 115 -3.03 17.35 -5.59
C ALA A 115 -1.84 17.03 -6.49
N SER A 116 -0.75 16.56 -5.89
CA SER A 116 0.39 16.00 -6.62
C SER A 116 0.51 14.56 -6.19
N LYS A 117 0.41 13.64 -7.15
CA LYS A 117 0.55 12.20 -6.88
C LYS A 117 1.92 11.84 -6.30
N ASP A 118 2.94 12.64 -6.56
CA ASP A 118 4.33 12.38 -6.13
C ASP A 118 4.67 13.03 -4.80
N ARG A 119 3.77 13.84 -4.24
CA ARG A 119 3.92 14.39 -2.88
C ARG A 119 3.13 13.58 -1.88
N TYR A 120 3.80 13.29 -0.78
CA TYR A 120 3.21 12.72 0.42
C TYR A 120 3.29 13.77 1.50
N ASP A 121 2.13 14.31 1.86
CA ASP A 121 1.98 15.34 2.90
C ASP A 121 2.14 14.74 4.30
N PHE A 122 1.88 13.43 4.43
CA PHE A 122 2.07 12.67 5.65
C PHE A 122 3.09 11.54 5.44
N PRO A 123 3.85 11.19 6.48
CA PRO A 123 4.81 10.09 6.40
C PRO A 123 4.15 8.71 6.52
N PHE A 124 2.82 8.63 6.65
CA PHE A 124 2.11 7.36 6.81
C PHE A 124 1.15 7.12 5.64
N VAL A 125 1.00 5.85 5.26
CA VAL A 125 0.03 5.37 4.27
C VAL A 125 -0.65 4.12 4.79
N ILE A 126 -1.88 3.89 4.33
CA ILE A 126 -2.52 2.59 4.49
C ILE A 126 -2.20 1.77 3.24
N CYS A 127 -1.76 0.54 3.43
CA CYS A 127 -1.47 -0.39 2.37
C CYS A 127 -2.42 -1.59 2.46
N ARG A 128 -3.06 -1.94 1.35
CA ARG A 128 -3.84 -3.17 1.22
C ARG A 128 -3.08 -4.16 0.35
N LEU A 129 -2.67 -5.28 0.94
CA LEU A 129 -2.02 -6.38 0.25
C LEU A 129 -3.06 -7.43 -0.16
N ARG A 130 -3.01 -7.90 -1.40
CA ARG A 130 -3.94 -8.92 -1.90
C ARG A 130 -3.38 -9.74 -3.06
N LYS A 131 -3.89 -10.96 -3.20
CA LYS A 131 -3.57 -11.84 -4.34
C LYS A 131 -4.13 -11.29 -5.66
N ASN A 132 -3.32 -11.35 -6.71
CA ASN A 132 -3.73 -11.01 -8.06
C ASN A 132 -4.51 -12.17 -8.68
N ARG A 133 -5.84 -12.05 -8.76
CA ARG A 133 -6.68 -13.07 -9.42
C ARG A 133 -6.30 -13.33 -10.89
N ARG A 134 -5.60 -12.39 -11.55
CA ARG A 134 -5.16 -12.55 -12.95
C ARG A 134 -3.93 -13.47 -13.12
N SER A 135 -3.12 -13.70 -12.07
CA SER A 135 -1.97 -14.62 -12.14
C SER A 135 -2.37 -16.08 -11.90
N CYS A 136 -3.43 -16.30 -11.12
CA CYS A 136 -3.94 -17.64 -10.77
C CYS A 136 -4.43 -18.47 -11.98
N GLY A 137 -4.59 -17.86 -13.17
CA GLY A 137 -5.04 -18.53 -14.39
C GLY A 137 -3.96 -19.23 -15.23
N LYS A 138 -2.66 -19.09 -14.90
CA LYS A 138 -1.58 -19.77 -15.66
C LYS A 138 -1.17 -21.09 -14.99
N LYS A 139 -2.09 -22.05 -14.89
CA LYS A 139 -1.67 -23.45 -14.77
C LYS A 139 -0.98 -23.81 -16.09
N ARG A 140 0.34 -24.00 -16.04
CA ARG A 140 1.11 -24.62 -17.12
C ARG A 140 0.55 -26.03 -17.28
N ASN A 141 -0.23 -26.26 -18.34
CA ASN A 141 -0.46 -27.62 -18.81
C ASN A 141 0.92 -28.15 -19.24
N ASN A 142 1.41 -29.14 -18.50
CA ASN A 142 2.50 -30.00 -18.95
C ASN A 142 1.92 -31.09 -19.85
#